data_AF-A0A959GXT2-F1
#
_entry.id   AF-A0A959GXT2-F1
#
_cell.length_a   1.000
_cell.length_b   1.000
_cell.length_c   1.000
_cell.angle_alpha   90.00
_cell.angle_beta   90.00
_cell.angle_gamma   90.00
#
_symmetry.space_group_name_H-M   'P 1'
#
loop_
_entity.id
_entity.type
_entity.pdbx_description
1 polymer ?
#
loop_
_entity_poly.entity_id
_entity_poly.type
_entity_poly.pdbx_seq_one_letter_code
_entity_poly.pdbx_strand_id
1 'polypeptide(L)'
;MRKLFLLILLTACLQSQHISAQNPEFPNAIHAKLNFFDYGLLNDDDFRLSQGFEVGIFRNLAPFLNVGVPLKLGLAKLPGISENTVTTSLDILFHIGNMRNDA
;
A
#
# COMPACT_ATOMS: atom_id res chain seq x y z
N MET A 1 -24.98 -29.91 -14.30
CA MET A 1 -25.42 -30.09 -12.88
C MET A 1 -24.26 -30.33 -11.92
N ARG A 2 -23.42 -31.37 -12.07
CA ARG A 2 -22.33 -31.71 -11.12
C ARG A 2 -21.35 -30.56 -10.83
N LYS A 3 -20.99 -29.76 -11.85
CA LYS A 3 -20.09 -28.59 -11.70
C LYS A 3 -20.72 -27.43 -10.94
N LEU A 4 -22.05 -27.26 -11.03
CA LEU A 4 -22.78 -26.21 -10.33
C LEU A 4 -22.82 -26.48 -8.82
N PHE A 5 -23.03 -27.75 -8.45
CA PHE A 5 -22.98 -28.19 -7.06
C PHE A 5 -21.59 -27.96 -6.45
N LEU A 6 -20.52 -28.28 -7.18
CA LEU A 6 -19.15 -28.01 -6.74
C LEU A 6 -18.88 -26.50 -6.56
N LEU A 7 -19.43 -25.66 -7.44
CA LEU A 7 -19.26 -24.22 -7.34
C LEU A 7 -19.97 -23.66 -6.10
N ILE A 8 -21.20 -24.10 -5.83
CA ILE A 8 -21.98 -23.71 -4.63
C ILE A 8 -21.30 -24.21 -3.36
N LEU A 9 -20.77 -25.43 -3.37
CA LEU A 9 -20.02 -25.99 -2.24
C LEU A 9 -18.76 -25.16 -1.97
N LEU A 10 -18.03 -24.78 -3.02
CA LEU A 10 -16.82 -23.96 -2.89
C LEU A 10 -17.13 -22.57 -2.31
N THR A 11 -18.20 -21.89 -2.76
CA THR A 11 -18.61 -20.61 -2.18
C THR A 11 -19.03 -20.78 -0.72
N ALA A 12 -19.77 -21.82 -0.35
CA ALA A 12 -20.11 -22.09 1.05
C ALA A 12 -18.86 -22.34 1.92
N CYS A 13 -17.88 -23.08 1.41
CA CYS A 13 -16.60 -23.30 2.09
C CYS A 13 -15.80 -22.00 2.27
N LEU A 14 -15.75 -21.13 1.26
CA LEU A 14 -15.04 -19.85 1.34
C LEU A 14 -15.71 -18.87 2.31
N GLN A 15 -17.04 -18.88 2.40
CA GLN A 15 -17.80 -18.02 3.33
C GLN A 15 -17.73 -18.47 4.79
N SER A 16 -17.37 -19.74 5.04
CA SER A 16 -17.25 -20.30 6.41
C SER A 16 -15.85 -20.13 7.01
N GLN A 17 -14.87 -19.62 6.25
CA GLN A 17 -13.57 -19.27 6.80
C GLN A 17 -13.72 -18.01 7.66
N HIS A 18 -13.43 -18.15 8.96
CA HIS A 18 -13.34 -17.00 9.85
C HIS A 18 -12.15 -16.15 9.40
N ILE A 19 -12.43 -14.99 8.80
CA ILE A 19 -11.40 -14.03 8.41
C ILE A 19 -10.89 -13.36 9.71
N SER A 20 -10.07 -14.08 10.49
CA SER A 20 -9.29 -13.49 11.60
C SER A 20 -8.03 -12.81 11.06
N ALA A 21 -8.21 -12.06 9.98
CA ALA A 21 -7.17 -11.32 9.29
C ALA A 21 -6.67 -10.10 10.08
N GLN A 22 -7.36 -9.72 11.14
CA GLN A 22 -6.97 -8.54 11.91
C GLN A 22 -5.90 -8.95 12.90
N ASN A 23 -4.70 -8.37 12.74
CA ASN A 23 -3.69 -8.41 13.79
C ASN A 23 -4.29 -7.75 15.05
N PRO A 24 -4.49 -8.48 16.15
CA PRO A 24 -5.08 -7.92 17.36
C PRO A 24 -4.17 -6.87 18.01
N GLU A 25 -2.86 -6.93 17.74
CA GLU A 25 -1.87 -5.98 18.25
C GLU A 25 -1.95 -4.64 17.52
N PHE A 26 -2.23 -4.66 16.21
CA PHE A 26 -2.32 -3.46 15.37
C PHE A 26 -3.54 -3.49 14.44
N PRO A 27 -4.77 -3.40 14.98
CA PRO A 27 -6.00 -3.44 14.17
C PRO A 27 -6.13 -2.21 13.27
N ASN A 28 -5.56 -1.08 13.71
CA ASN A 28 -5.49 0.18 12.98
C ASN A 28 -4.04 0.69 12.89
N ALA A 29 -3.21 0.00 12.11
CA ALA A 29 -1.84 0.44 11.93
C ALA A 29 -1.79 1.76 11.17
N ILE A 30 -1.23 2.80 11.80
CA ILE A 30 -0.87 4.05 11.14
C ILE A 30 0.59 3.94 10.73
N HIS A 31 0.86 4.18 9.45
CA HIS A 31 2.21 4.19 8.92
C HIS A 31 2.56 5.60 8.49
N ALA A 32 3.77 6.03 8.82
CA ALA A 32 4.34 7.29 8.35
C ALA A 32 5.69 6.99 7.71
N LYS A 33 5.92 7.54 6.51
CA LYS A 33 7.15 7.31 5.76
C LYS A 33 7.65 8.62 5.17
N LEU A 34 8.96 8.85 5.27
CA LEU A 34 9.64 9.85 4.47
C LEU A 34 10.13 9.17 3.18
N ASN A 35 9.76 9.76 2.06
CA ASN A 35 10.12 9.27 0.74
C ASN A 35 11.06 10.26 0.06
N PHE A 36 12.07 9.72 -0.60
CA PHE A 36 12.99 10.46 -1.46
C PHE A 36 12.81 9.90 -2.87
N PHE A 37 12.44 10.76 -3.80
CA PHE A 37 12.16 10.39 -5.18
C PHE A 37 13.06 11.16 -6.12
N ASP A 38 13.40 10.56 -7.25
CA ASP A 38 14.04 11.25 -8.35
C ASP A 38 13.07 11.32 -9.53
N TYR A 39 12.73 12.53 -9.95
CA TYR A 39 11.88 12.80 -11.11
C TYR A 39 12.68 13.13 -12.37
N GLY A 40 14.01 13.21 -12.28
CA GLY A 40 14.88 13.61 -13.38
C GLY A 40 15.36 12.44 -14.24
N LEU A 41 16.07 11.48 -13.64
CA LEU A 41 16.80 10.45 -14.42
C LEU A 41 15.90 9.59 -15.31
N LEU A 42 14.65 9.34 -14.91
CA LEU A 42 13.69 8.56 -15.71
C LEU A 42 13.08 9.36 -16.88
N ASN A 43 13.32 10.68 -16.94
CA ASN A 43 12.78 11.59 -17.95
C ASN A 43 13.88 12.25 -18.79
N ASP A 44 15.05 11.61 -18.91
CA ASP A 44 16.24 12.12 -19.62
C ASP A 44 16.71 13.51 -19.13
N ASP A 45 16.45 13.84 -17.87
CA ASP A 45 16.86 15.09 -17.19
C ASP A 45 17.89 14.77 -16.09
N ASP A 46 18.58 15.80 -15.58
CA ASP A 46 19.55 15.67 -14.49
C ASP A 46 18.89 15.15 -13.20
N PHE A 47 19.67 14.50 -12.34
CA PHE A 47 19.20 14.01 -11.03
C PHE A 47 18.49 15.11 -10.23
N ARG A 48 17.21 14.89 -9.93
CA ARG A 48 16.32 15.86 -9.30
C ARG A 48 15.66 15.25 -8.07
N LEU A 49 16.47 15.21 -7.00
CA LEU A 49 16.01 14.75 -5.70
C LEU A 49 14.84 15.58 -5.17
N SER A 50 13.77 14.86 -4.89
CA SER A 50 12.50 15.34 -4.40
C SER A 50 12.18 14.64 -3.08
N GLN A 51 11.50 15.35 -2.18
CA GLN A 51 11.20 14.86 -0.85
C GLN A 51 9.69 14.85 -0.65
N GLY A 52 9.18 13.79 -0.03
CA GLY A 52 7.78 13.69 0.34
C GLY A 52 7.61 12.96 1.64
N PHE A 53 6.44 13.16 2.23
CA PHE A 53 5.98 12.37 3.35
C PHE A 53 4.72 11.62 2.94
N GLU A 54 4.52 10.48 3.58
CA GLU A 54 3.37 9.62 3.38
C GLU A 54 2.81 9.26 4.73
N VAL A 55 1.49 9.35 4.87
CA VAL A 55 0.77 8.83 6.02
C VAL A 55 -0.36 7.96 5.51
N GLY A 56 -0.49 6.76 6.07
CA GLY A 56 -1.46 5.79 5.61
C GLY A 56 -2.00 4.92 6.73
N ILE A 57 -3.20 4.40 6.50
CA ILE A 57 -3.80 3.39 7.37
C ILE A 57 -3.61 2.03 6.71
N PHE A 58 -3.10 1.08 7.48
CA PHE A 58 -2.86 -0.30 7.06
C PHE A 58 -3.74 -1.27 7.86
N ARG A 59 -4.10 -2.36 7.19
CA ARG A 59 -4.87 -3.49 7.72
C ARG A 59 -4.17 -4.78 7.32
N ASN A 60 -4.05 -5.70 8.27
CA ASN A 60 -3.71 -7.07 7.92
C ASN A 60 -4.95 -7.75 7.30
N LEU A 61 -4.76 -8.43 6.17
CA LEU A 61 -5.80 -9.18 5.46
C LEU A 61 -5.57 -10.70 5.51
N ALA A 62 -4.33 -11.13 5.70
CA ALA A 62 -3.96 -12.52 5.91
C ALA A 62 -2.59 -12.57 6.60
N PRO A 63 -2.16 -13.75 7.10
CA PRO A 63 -0.76 -13.95 7.47
C PRO A 63 0.15 -13.44 6.35
N PHE A 64 1.04 -12.50 6.68
CA PHE A 64 1.98 -11.86 5.76
C PHE A 64 1.39 -10.96 4.66
N LEU A 65 0.07 -10.74 4.58
CA LEU A 65 -0.52 -9.82 3.61
C LEU A 65 -1.20 -8.65 4.31
N ASN A 66 -0.72 -7.46 4.00
CA ASN A 66 -1.26 -6.20 4.50
C ASN A 66 -1.72 -5.34 3.34
N VAL A 67 -2.81 -4.63 3.54
CA VAL A 67 -3.32 -3.65 2.59
C VAL A 67 -3.44 -2.31 3.29
N GLY A 68 -2.99 -1.26 2.64
CA GLY A 68 -3.10 0.08 3.16
C GLY A 68 -3.50 1.09 2.10
N VAL A 69 -4.01 2.21 2.59
CA VAL A 69 -4.37 3.38 1.78
C VAL A 69 -3.49 4.53 2.25
N PRO A 70 -2.31 4.71 1.66
CA PRO A 70 -1.46 5.85 1.95
C PRO A 70 -1.86 7.11 1.18
N LEU A 71 -1.86 8.23 1.89
CA LEU A 71 -1.85 9.57 1.34
C LEU A 71 -0.41 10.07 1.27
N LYS A 72 0.05 10.38 0.06
CA LYS A 72 1.38 10.91 -0.22
C LYS A 72 1.29 12.40 -0.50
N LEU A 73 2.17 13.16 0.14
CA LEU A 73 2.34 14.59 -0.07
C LEU A 73 3.83 14.85 -0.27
N GLY A 74 4.21 15.41 -1.41
CA GLY A 74 5.61 15.62 -1.74
C GLY A 74 5.84 16.86 -2.59
N LEU A 75 7.06 17.39 -2.47
CA LEU A 75 7.56 18.40 -3.39
C LEU A 75 8.28 17.68 -4.52
N ALA A 76 7.79 17.85 -5.74
CA ALA A 76 8.40 17.29 -6.94
C ALA A 76 9.02 18.39 -7.80
N LYS A 77 10.23 18.15 -8.29
CA LYS A 77 10.84 18.93 -9.37
C LYS A 77 10.51 18.26 -10.70
N LEU A 78 9.42 18.70 -11.33
CA LEU A 78 8.95 18.13 -12.59
C LEU A 78 9.85 18.55 -13.77
N PRO A 79 10.04 17.69 -14.79
CA PRO A 79 10.76 18.06 -16.01
C PRO A 79 10.11 19.28 -16.67
N GLY A 80 10.91 20.26 -17.08
CA GLY A 80 10.42 21.48 -17.75
C GLY A 80 9.81 22.55 -16.84
N ILE A 81 9.70 22.31 -15.53
CA ILE A 81 9.29 23.32 -14.53
C ILE A 81 10.48 23.62 -13.63
N SER A 82 10.83 24.90 -13.44
CA SER A 82 11.98 25.28 -12.59
C SER A 82 11.63 25.31 -11.09
N GLU A 83 10.35 25.50 -10.76
CA GLU A 83 9.86 25.61 -9.40
C GLU A 83 9.43 24.26 -8.80
N ASN A 84 9.50 24.16 -7.48
CA ASN A 84 9.01 22.99 -6.77
C ASN A 84 7.49 22.93 -6.86
N THR A 85 6.97 21.81 -7.34
CA THR A 85 5.53 21.57 -7.44
C THR A 85 5.06 20.71 -6.28
N VAL A 86 3.98 21.14 -5.61
CA VAL A 86 3.31 20.29 -4.61
C VAL A 86 2.55 19.20 -5.33
N THR A 87 2.89 17.95 -5.02
CA THR A 87 2.25 16.75 -5.54
C THR A 87 1.52 16.03 -4.42
N THR A 88 0.32 15.55 -4.73
CA THR A 88 -0.51 14.77 -3.82
C THR A 88 -0.93 13.49 -4.54
N SER A 89 -0.91 12.35 -3.84
CA SER A 89 -1.35 11.07 -4.40
C SER A 89 -2.06 10.25 -3.34
N LEU A 90 -3.05 9.48 -3.77
CA LEU A 90 -3.75 8.50 -2.97
C LEU A 90 -3.59 7.14 -3.64
N ASP A 91 -2.91 6.23 -2.95
CA ASP A 91 -2.57 4.93 -3.52
C ASP A 91 -3.23 3.79 -2.73
N ILE A 92 -3.23 2.60 -3.32
CA ILE A 92 -3.52 1.35 -2.63
C ILE A 92 -2.22 0.56 -2.59
N LEU A 93 -1.78 0.19 -1.39
CA LEU A 93 -0.52 -0.53 -1.19
C LEU A 93 -0.77 -1.94 -0.66
N PHE A 94 -0.19 -2.93 -1.32
CA PHE A 94 -0.13 -4.31 -0.85
C PHE A 94 1.27 -4.56 -0.29
N HIS A 95 1.37 -4.85 1.00
CA HIS A 95 2.62 -5.13 1.68
C HIS A 95 2.68 -6.60 2.10
N ILE A 96 3.66 -7.32 1.56
CA ILE A 96 3.96 -8.71 1.92
C ILE A 96 4.99 -8.72 3.05
N GLY A 97 4.56 -9.09 4.26
CA GLY A 97 5.40 -9.11 5.46
C GLY A 97 4.59 -9.34 6.73
N ASN A 98 5.20 -9.96 7.74
CA ASN A 98 4.58 -10.07 9.05
C ASN A 98 4.73 -8.73 9.80
N MET A 99 3.66 -8.23 10.39
CA MET A 99 3.69 -6.99 11.18
C MET A 99 4.14 -7.22 12.64
N ARG A 100 4.34 -8.47 13.06
CA ARG A 100 4.87 -8.80 14.40
C ARG A 100 6.39 -8.65 14.44
N ASN A 101 6.90 -8.10 15.54
CA ASN A 101 8.34 -7.93 15.79
C ASN A 101 9.08 -9.23 16.16
N ASP A 102 8.37 -10.33 16.43
CA ASP A 102 8.95 -11.58 16.95
C ASP A 102 9.46 -12.55 15.85
N ALA A 103 9.77 -12.07 14.65
CA ALA A 103 10.25 -12.91 13.55
C ALA A 103 11.78 -13.06 13.56
#